data_AF-A0A6L6QFW3-F1
#
_entry.id   AF-A0A6L6QFW3-F1
#
_cell.length_a   1.000
_cell.length_b   1.000
_cell.length_c   1.000
_cell.angle_alpha   90.00
_cell.angle_beta   90.00
_cell.angle_gamma   90.00
#
_symmetry.space_group_name_H-M   'P 1'
#
loop_
_entity.id
_entity.type
_entity.pdbx_description
1 polymer ?
#
loop_
_entity_poly.entity_id
_entity_poly.type
_entity_poly.pdbx_seq_one_letter_code
_entity_poly.pdbx_strand_id
1 'polypeptide(L)'
;MRTFLPGIILAGITAQAGATSIHSALGSENFGLQSASQFRLADGHCDGCGQKQALWYFQDEVIALPSASATDAPGLVWVGSPQLVPQARFDGEFLHTADGSTLNLRLAPKIATNRSYFNASSEAFFRQREVRVRGQLDEKSGQFVARTIWPSDFVIDSGPPLQPLAGDDNLQGFVRHANGGARSGYAVRKVWQRPGAASPALAGKPVLAIVLSGAQGDDDEAFGGHFAIATGKLGQKGEWSDWLVNNFYNLDSFSEKGIVASAVPMDNYLMDLNSGQQYYRPSYMLVAVLDDARTAQAFQGKVNQVYREFYAHHFSYKHAADNCAGISVDVLRKLGWQWPFQGPTNRLKALGAFAYMGAKEMSFASGRKAYEYFTEEQTRLHPAVAFDALGRDLLAMLVGDPGRELSGFEQQLKSDVAAVMLVRIPQVPSSRAFGSAPAYSIDEFMARAPADRSKWQVVPTEPRPFPEALMDAQARANMRSSAWPVAGVLALLGAIGTAWSWRRRQRLRAEMAHPERLRA
;
A
#
# COMPACT_ATOMS: atom_id res chain seq x y z
N MET A 1 81.74 26.44 8.95
CA MET A 1 80.34 26.92 8.85
C MET A 1 79.59 25.91 8.00
N ARG A 2 78.70 25.13 8.63
CA ARG A 2 77.22 25.22 8.50
C ARG A 2 76.75 24.66 7.15
N THR A 3 75.89 23.66 7.03
CA THR A 3 75.01 22.98 8.01
C THR A 3 74.44 21.73 7.31
N PHE A 4 74.40 20.61 8.02
CA PHE A 4 73.61 19.42 7.68
C PHE A 4 72.12 19.72 7.89
N LEU A 5 71.26 19.27 6.98
CA LEU A 5 69.81 19.18 7.16
C LEU A 5 69.36 17.78 6.74
N PRO A 6 68.81 16.95 7.65
CA PRO A 6 68.20 15.68 7.27
C PRO A 6 66.76 15.93 6.83
N GLY A 7 66.40 15.42 5.66
CA GLY A 7 65.02 15.38 5.18
C GLY A 7 64.23 14.34 5.98
N ILE A 8 63.30 14.79 6.80
CA ILE A 8 62.32 13.95 7.46
C ILE A 8 61.23 13.62 6.42
N ILE A 9 61.12 12.35 6.05
CA ILE A 9 59.98 11.82 5.30
C ILE A 9 58.85 11.63 6.31
N LEU A 10 57.90 12.56 6.36
CA LEU A 10 56.63 12.33 7.04
C LEU A 10 55.80 11.36 6.16
N ALA A 11 55.77 10.10 6.55
CA ALA A 11 54.74 9.17 6.09
C ALA A 11 53.40 9.63 6.68
N GLY A 12 52.60 10.32 5.86
CA GLY A 12 51.22 10.62 6.19
C GLY A 12 50.42 9.32 6.20
N ILE A 13 50.23 8.74 7.39
CA ILE A 13 49.17 7.76 7.62
C ILE A 13 47.87 8.57 7.59
N THR A 14 47.28 8.72 6.41
CA THR A 14 45.86 9.02 6.30
C THR A 14 45.12 7.79 6.81
N ALA A 15 44.75 7.81 8.09
CA ALA A 15 43.73 6.92 8.61
C ALA A 15 42.45 7.21 7.83
N GLN A 16 42.16 6.37 6.83
CA GLN A 16 40.81 6.23 6.30
C GLN A 16 39.96 5.78 7.48
N ALA A 17 39.18 6.70 8.04
CA ALA A 17 38.06 6.35 8.89
C ALA A 17 37.14 5.47 8.03
N GLY A 18 37.27 4.15 8.16
CA GLY A 18 36.43 3.20 7.47
C GLY A 18 34.99 3.50 7.82
N ALA A 19 34.19 3.90 6.84
CA ALA A 19 32.75 3.94 7.00
C ALA A 19 32.30 2.52 7.33
N THR A 20 31.74 2.31 8.53
CA THR A 20 31.21 1.00 8.95
C THR A 20 30.15 0.52 7.96
N SER A 21 30.31 -0.68 7.40
CA SER A 21 29.37 -1.30 6.44
C SER A 21 27.91 -1.40 6.91
N ILE A 22 27.68 -1.40 8.22
CA ILE A 22 26.35 -1.41 8.83
C ILE A 22 26.06 -0.03 9.41
N HIS A 23 24.96 0.57 8.96
CA HIS A 23 24.48 1.89 9.36
C HIS A 23 23.21 1.74 10.19
N SER A 24 22.90 2.74 11.01
CA SER A 24 21.52 2.90 11.50
C SER A 24 20.58 3.05 10.30
N ALA A 25 19.37 2.52 10.39
CA ALA A 25 18.31 2.75 9.40
C ALA A 25 17.93 4.24 9.25
N LEU A 26 18.41 5.11 10.16
CA LEU A 26 18.27 6.57 10.08
C LEU A 26 19.52 7.30 9.55
N GLY A 27 20.63 6.60 9.34
CA GLY A 27 21.97 7.20 9.29
C GLY A 27 22.24 8.11 8.10
N SER A 28 21.53 7.97 6.97
CA SER A 28 21.77 8.77 5.75
C SER A 28 20.57 8.79 4.78
N GLU A 29 19.36 8.54 5.28
CA GLU A 29 18.16 8.40 4.45
C GLU A 29 17.20 9.57 4.61
N ASN A 30 16.24 9.69 3.70
CA ASN A 30 15.00 10.41 3.96
C ASN A 30 13.92 9.40 4.40
N PHE A 31 12.88 9.89 5.06
CA PHE A 31 11.60 9.18 5.10
C PHE A 31 10.58 10.02 4.35
N GLY A 32 10.39 9.66 3.09
CA GLY A 32 9.62 10.45 2.15
C GLY A 32 10.25 11.82 1.93
N LEU A 33 9.57 12.87 2.39
CA LEU A 33 9.99 14.27 2.19
C LEU A 33 10.92 14.79 3.30
N GLN A 34 11.00 14.08 4.43
CA GLN A 34 11.67 14.47 5.66
C GLN A 34 13.03 13.78 5.79
N SER A 35 13.99 14.44 6.44
CA SER A 35 15.29 13.81 6.74
C SER A 35 15.12 12.76 7.83
N ALA A 36 15.75 11.59 7.70
CA ALA A 36 15.70 10.58 8.75
C ALA A 36 16.34 11.06 10.08
N SER A 37 17.18 12.11 10.03
CA SER A 37 17.71 12.77 11.23
C SER A 37 16.64 13.45 12.11
N GLN A 38 15.44 13.65 11.59
CA GLN A 38 14.29 14.17 12.34
C GLN A 38 13.52 13.05 13.06
N PHE A 39 14.02 11.82 13.03
CA PHE A 39 13.38 10.67 13.66
C PHE A 39 14.34 10.02 14.66
N ARG A 40 13.75 9.21 15.53
CA ARG A 40 14.48 8.28 16.40
C ARG A 40 13.88 6.89 16.26
N LEU A 41 14.73 5.87 16.30
CA LEU A 41 14.27 4.49 16.35
C LEU A 41 13.67 4.19 17.72
N ALA A 42 12.62 3.37 17.71
CA ALA A 42 11.96 2.83 18.87
C ALA A 42 11.25 1.52 18.47
N ASP A 43 10.53 0.94 19.42
CA ASP A 43 9.57 -0.13 19.21
C ASP A 43 8.21 0.26 19.81
N GLY A 44 7.17 -0.55 19.61
CA GLY A 44 5.85 -0.28 20.18
C GLY A 44 5.76 -0.47 21.70
N HIS A 45 6.82 -0.92 22.37
CA HIS A 45 6.87 -1.03 23.84
C HIS A 45 7.37 0.25 24.50
N CYS A 46 7.75 1.28 23.75
CA CYS A 46 8.26 2.51 24.36
C CYS A 46 7.18 3.27 25.17
N ASP A 47 7.57 3.69 26.38
CA ASP A 47 6.69 4.45 27.27
C ASP A 47 6.61 5.92 26.88
N GLY A 48 5.39 6.42 26.63
CA GLY A 48 5.12 7.85 26.42
C GLY A 48 5.74 8.45 25.14
N CYS A 49 6.22 7.62 24.23
CA CYS A 49 6.97 8.04 23.05
C CYS A 49 6.10 8.47 21.86
N GLY A 50 4.82 8.09 21.85
CA GLY A 50 3.88 8.31 20.74
C GLY A 50 2.43 8.01 21.14
N GLN A 51 1.55 7.94 20.13
CA GLN A 51 0.14 7.61 20.33
C GLN A 51 0.01 6.16 20.85
N LYS A 52 -0.54 5.97 22.05
CA LYS A 52 -0.68 4.64 22.68
C LYS A 52 -1.39 3.62 21.79
N GLN A 53 -2.43 4.05 21.08
CA GLN A 53 -3.18 3.21 20.15
C GLN A 53 -2.32 2.71 18.99
N ALA A 54 -1.46 3.59 18.43
CA ALA A 54 -0.54 3.20 17.37
C ALA A 54 0.51 2.22 17.89
N LEU A 55 1.14 2.52 19.03
CA LEU A 55 2.19 1.69 19.63
C LEU A 55 1.74 0.24 19.89
N TRP A 56 0.48 0.05 20.28
CA TRP A 56 -0.10 -1.29 20.44
C TRP A 56 -0.02 -2.16 19.18
N TYR A 57 -0.15 -1.56 17.99
CA TYR A 57 -0.04 -2.29 16.73
C TYR A 57 1.39 -2.68 16.34
N PHE A 58 2.39 -2.01 16.91
CA PHE A 58 3.80 -2.14 16.55
C PHE A 58 4.67 -2.63 17.72
N GLN A 59 4.08 -3.32 18.70
CA GLN A 59 4.77 -3.78 19.91
C GLN A 59 6.13 -4.43 19.60
N ASP A 60 6.13 -5.41 18.70
CA ASP A 60 7.33 -6.16 18.33
C ASP A 60 8.01 -5.64 17.04
N GLU A 61 7.69 -4.42 16.63
CA GLU A 61 8.14 -3.85 15.37
C GLU A 61 9.07 -2.66 15.56
N VAL A 62 10.10 -2.57 14.71
CA VAL A 62 10.99 -1.40 14.70
C VAL A 62 10.31 -0.26 13.96
N ILE A 63 10.15 0.84 14.69
CA ILE A 63 9.48 2.04 14.23
C ILE A 63 10.41 3.25 14.32
N ALA A 64 10.14 4.25 13.49
CA ALA A 64 10.74 5.56 13.60
C ALA A 64 9.68 6.57 14.04
N LEU A 65 9.97 7.24 15.15
CA LEU A 65 9.12 8.27 15.73
C LEU A 65 9.70 9.66 15.43
N PRO A 66 8.88 10.62 15.00
CA PRO A 66 9.35 11.97 14.73
C PRO A 66 9.85 12.65 16.00
N SER A 67 10.85 13.51 15.87
CA SER A 67 11.27 14.43 16.93
C SER A 67 10.18 15.49 17.17
N ALA A 68 10.21 16.13 18.33
CA ALA A 68 9.27 17.22 18.63
C ALA A 68 9.40 18.43 17.67
N SER A 69 10.51 18.55 16.97
CA SER A 69 10.77 19.62 15.99
C SER A 69 10.34 19.26 14.56
N ALA A 70 9.96 18.00 14.30
CA ALA A 70 9.55 17.56 12.97
C ALA A 70 8.13 18.06 12.66
N THR A 71 8.03 18.99 11.72
CA THR A 71 6.75 19.48 11.19
C THR A 71 6.30 18.60 10.02
N ASP A 72 4.99 18.35 9.94
CA ASP A 72 4.37 17.54 8.88
C ASP A 72 4.92 16.11 8.71
N ALA A 73 5.61 15.59 9.73
CA ALA A 73 6.07 14.22 9.75
C ALA A 73 4.94 13.23 10.12
N PRO A 74 4.98 11.99 9.61
CA PRO A 74 4.11 10.93 10.09
C PRO A 74 4.31 10.72 11.59
N GLY A 75 3.23 10.44 12.32
CA GLY A 75 3.31 10.18 13.77
C GLY A 75 4.14 8.93 14.11
N LEU A 76 4.29 8.03 13.14
CA LEU A 76 5.09 6.82 13.20
C LEU A 76 5.39 6.34 11.77
N VAL A 77 6.62 5.89 11.53
CA VAL A 77 7.01 5.15 10.31
C VAL A 77 7.36 3.72 10.69
N TRP A 78 6.78 2.73 10.01
CA TRP A 78 7.14 1.33 10.21
C TRP A 78 8.41 1.01 9.39
N VAL A 79 9.56 1.03 10.06
CA VAL A 79 10.86 0.82 9.40
C VAL A 79 11.14 -0.68 9.21
N GLY A 80 10.67 -1.51 10.14
CA GLY A 80 10.81 -2.96 10.11
C GLY A 80 12.18 -3.47 10.56
N SER A 81 13.23 -2.67 10.46
CA SER A 81 14.59 -3.05 10.90
C SER A 81 15.43 -1.85 11.34
N PRO A 82 16.30 -2.03 12.36
CA PRO A 82 17.04 -0.92 12.95
C PRO A 82 18.30 -0.55 12.17
N GLN A 83 18.80 -1.45 11.33
CA GLN A 83 20.06 -1.28 10.62
C GLN A 83 19.91 -1.45 9.11
N LEU A 84 20.89 -0.91 8.40
CA LEU A 84 20.95 -0.83 6.96
C LEU A 84 22.37 -1.11 6.48
N VAL A 85 22.49 -2.00 5.49
CA VAL A 85 23.66 -2.12 4.62
C VAL A 85 23.32 -1.39 3.32
N PRO A 86 23.86 -0.19 3.08
CA PRO A 86 23.45 0.66 1.96
C PRO A 86 23.81 0.07 0.59
N GLN A 87 24.89 -0.72 0.56
CA GLN A 87 25.43 -1.28 -0.68
C GLN A 87 26.20 -2.58 -0.39
N ALA A 88 25.78 -3.67 -1.03
CA ALA A 88 26.47 -4.96 -0.96
C ALA A 88 26.23 -5.81 -2.22
N ARG A 89 27.09 -6.80 -2.45
CA ARG A 89 26.81 -7.96 -3.30
C ARG A 89 26.36 -9.11 -2.42
N PHE A 90 25.27 -9.74 -2.83
CA PHE A 90 24.68 -10.88 -2.15
C PHE A 90 25.04 -12.17 -2.89
N ASP A 91 25.53 -13.18 -2.17
CA ASP A 91 25.89 -14.49 -2.75
C ASP A 91 25.09 -15.67 -2.19
N GLY A 92 24.02 -15.41 -1.44
CA GLY A 92 23.20 -16.45 -0.77
C GLY A 92 23.52 -16.62 0.71
N GLU A 93 24.80 -16.57 1.09
CA GLU A 93 25.27 -16.83 2.46
C GLU A 93 25.94 -15.62 3.09
N PHE A 94 26.50 -14.73 2.26
CA PHE A 94 27.23 -13.56 2.69
C PHE A 94 26.76 -12.29 1.97
N LEU A 95 26.95 -11.16 2.65
CA LEU A 95 26.94 -9.82 2.04
C LEU A 95 28.37 -9.31 1.94
N HIS A 96 28.83 -9.07 0.72
CA HIS A 96 30.10 -8.43 0.43
C HIS A 96 29.87 -6.93 0.29
N THR A 97 30.27 -6.14 1.29
CA THR A 97 29.93 -4.73 1.39
C THR A 97 30.92 -3.84 0.65
N ALA A 98 30.53 -2.58 0.41
CA ALA A 98 31.34 -1.63 -0.35
C ALA A 98 32.69 -1.27 0.30
N ASP A 99 32.82 -1.43 1.62
CA ASP A 99 34.07 -1.23 2.37
C ASP A 99 35.02 -2.45 2.33
N GLY A 100 34.63 -3.52 1.63
CA GLY A 100 35.40 -4.76 1.50
C GLY A 100 35.18 -5.75 2.66
N SER A 101 34.31 -5.45 3.63
CA SER A 101 33.93 -6.42 4.65
C SER A 101 32.94 -7.47 4.13
N THR A 102 32.87 -8.60 4.83
CA THR A 102 31.94 -9.69 4.54
C THR A 102 31.10 -9.96 5.78
N LEU A 103 29.78 -9.92 5.62
CA LEU A 103 28.83 -10.20 6.70
C LEU A 103 28.18 -11.56 6.47
N ASN A 104 28.21 -12.43 7.48
CA ASN A 104 27.43 -13.67 7.47
C ASN A 104 25.95 -13.32 7.45
N LEU A 105 25.22 -13.82 6.47
CA LEU A 105 23.82 -13.49 6.27
C LEU A 105 22.92 -14.57 6.84
N ARG A 106 21.84 -14.14 7.46
CA ARG A 106 20.67 -14.97 7.75
C ARG A 106 19.42 -14.22 7.32
N LEU A 107 18.40 -14.92 6.86
CA LEU A 107 17.11 -14.30 6.52
C LEU A 107 16.20 -14.23 7.75
N ALA A 108 15.45 -13.13 7.88
CA ALA A 108 14.44 -12.95 8.92
C ALA A 108 13.37 -14.05 8.82
N PRO A 109 13.00 -14.76 9.90
CA PRO A 109 12.14 -15.94 9.82
C PRO A 109 10.85 -15.73 9.03
N LYS A 110 10.46 -16.77 8.29
CA LYS A 110 9.20 -16.80 7.58
C LYS A 110 8.03 -16.85 8.57
N ILE A 111 7.05 -15.98 8.38
CA ILE A 111 5.75 -16.07 9.07
C ILE A 111 5.03 -17.33 8.58
N ALA A 112 4.52 -18.16 9.50
CA ALA A 112 3.95 -19.47 9.16
C ALA A 112 2.82 -19.41 8.12
N THR A 113 1.99 -18.36 8.18
CA THR A 113 0.87 -18.12 7.26
C THR A 113 1.29 -17.50 5.92
N ASN A 114 2.53 -17.03 5.79
CA ASN A 114 3.01 -16.42 4.56
C ASN A 114 3.25 -17.50 3.48
N ARG A 115 2.63 -17.36 2.31
CA ARG A 115 2.84 -18.25 1.15
C ARG A 115 3.94 -17.78 0.20
N SER A 116 4.42 -16.56 0.40
CA SER A 116 5.36 -15.85 -0.47
C SER A 116 6.65 -15.53 0.27
N TYR A 117 7.59 -16.46 0.25
CA TYR A 117 8.86 -16.28 0.94
C TYR A 117 10.04 -16.57 0.03
N PHE A 118 11.17 -16.01 0.41
CA PHE A 118 12.44 -16.12 -0.30
C PHE A 118 12.84 -17.59 -0.50
N ASN A 119 13.33 -17.91 -1.70
CA ASN A 119 13.86 -19.24 -2.04
C ASN A 119 15.03 -19.14 -3.04
N ALA A 120 15.49 -20.28 -3.57
CA ALA A 120 16.60 -20.33 -4.54
C ALA A 120 16.37 -19.46 -5.80
N SER A 121 15.12 -19.25 -6.22
CA SER A 121 14.81 -18.38 -7.36
C SER A 121 14.92 -16.89 -7.01
N SER A 122 14.54 -16.51 -5.78
CA SER A 122 14.81 -15.17 -5.23
C SER A 122 16.32 -14.93 -5.16
N GLU A 123 17.05 -15.93 -4.69
CA GLU A 123 18.50 -15.88 -4.58
C GLU A 123 19.17 -15.62 -5.94
N ALA A 124 18.82 -16.40 -6.96
CA ALA A 124 19.30 -16.21 -8.33
C ALA A 124 18.94 -14.81 -8.87
N PHE A 125 17.76 -14.30 -8.52
CA PHE A 125 17.34 -12.95 -8.90
C PHE A 125 18.28 -11.88 -8.31
N PHE A 126 18.67 -11.97 -7.03
CA PHE A 126 19.51 -10.98 -6.36
C PHE A 126 21.02 -11.16 -6.58
N ARG A 127 21.53 -12.39 -6.81
CA ARG A 127 22.98 -12.65 -7.01
C ARG A 127 23.60 -11.87 -8.18
N GLN A 128 22.81 -11.58 -9.21
CA GLN A 128 23.29 -10.89 -10.41
C GLN A 128 23.38 -9.36 -10.27
N ARG A 129 23.03 -8.79 -9.10
CA ARG A 129 22.91 -7.34 -8.93
C ARG A 129 23.45 -6.87 -7.58
N GLU A 130 23.60 -5.56 -7.47
CA GLU A 130 23.94 -4.92 -6.21
C GLU A 130 22.66 -4.74 -5.41
N VAL A 131 22.77 -4.91 -4.10
CA VAL A 131 21.63 -4.83 -3.19
C VAL A 131 21.86 -3.84 -2.07
N ARG A 132 20.76 -3.27 -1.61
CA ARG A 132 20.64 -2.55 -0.35
C ARG A 132 19.81 -3.41 0.60
N VAL A 133 20.28 -3.62 1.84
CA VAL A 133 19.67 -4.60 2.75
C VAL A 133 19.33 -3.97 4.09
N ARG A 134 18.05 -4.03 4.51
CA ARG A 134 17.68 -3.71 5.90
C ARG A 134 17.66 -4.98 6.75
N GLY A 135 18.10 -4.87 7.98
CA GLY A 135 18.16 -5.99 8.91
C GLY A 135 18.67 -5.61 10.28
N GLN A 136 19.16 -6.60 11.00
CA GLN A 136 19.78 -6.43 12.31
C GLN A 136 20.94 -7.41 12.48
N LEU A 137 22.08 -6.92 12.94
CA LEU A 137 23.19 -7.74 13.41
C LEU A 137 22.77 -8.40 14.72
N ASP A 138 22.73 -9.73 14.72
CA ASP A 138 22.57 -10.52 15.94
C ASP A 138 23.94 -10.65 16.61
N GLU A 139 24.16 -9.87 17.67
CA GLU A 139 25.43 -9.81 18.39
C GLU A 139 25.89 -11.17 18.94
N LYS A 140 24.97 -12.12 19.19
CA LYS A 140 25.30 -13.44 19.73
C LYS A 140 25.86 -14.37 18.68
N SER A 141 25.28 -14.35 17.48
CA SER A 141 25.69 -15.22 16.36
C SER A 141 26.69 -14.55 15.41
N GLY A 142 26.81 -13.22 15.47
CA GLY A 142 27.57 -12.42 14.50
C GLY A 142 26.94 -12.37 13.10
N GLN A 143 25.71 -12.86 12.94
CA GLN A 143 25.01 -12.87 11.66
C GLN A 143 24.17 -11.62 11.47
N PHE A 144 24.20 -11.05 10.26
CA PHE A 144 23.26 -10.02 9.85
C PHE A 144 21.95 -10.67 9.40
N VAL A 145 20.88 -10.43 10.16
CA VAL A 145 19.53 -10.95 9.88
C VAL A 145 18.82 -9.99 8.93
N ALA A 146 18.85 -10.28 7.63
CA ALA A 146 18.19 -9.47 6.61
C ALA A 146 16.67 -9.65 6.65
N ARG A 147 15.95 -8.54 6.68
CA ARG A 147 14.48 -8.47 6.59
C ARG A 147 14.01 -7.94 5.24
N THR A 148 14.81 -7.10 4.59
CA THR A 148 14.49 -6.47 3.29
C THR A 148 15.72 -6.55 2.39
N ILE A 149 15.55 -6.98 1.13
CA ILE A 149 16.61 -7.00 0.12
C ILE A 149 16.14 -6.21 -1.11
N TRP A 150 16.73 -5.05 -1.34
CA TRP A 150 16.35 -4.11 -2.40
C TRP A 150 17.36 -4.14 -3.56
N PRO A 151 16.93 -4.31 -4.83
CA PRO A 151 17.80 -4.15 -6.00
C PRO A 151 18.26 -2.69 -6.19
N SER A 152 19.55 -2.41 -6.08
CA SER A 152 20.09 -1.06 -6.22
C SER A 152 19.99 -0.51 -7.65
N ASP A 153 19.77 -1.38 -8.64
CA ASP A 153 19.59 -1.04 -10.05
C ASP A 153 18.17 -0.58 -10.40
N PHE A 154 17.22 -0.65 -9.46
CA PHE A 154 15.88 -0.12 -9.65
C PHE A 154 15.89 1.39 -9.42
N VAL A 155 16.25 2.16 -10.45
CA VAL A 155 16.37 3.62 -10.40
C VAL A 155 15.44 4.34 -11.39
N ILE A 156 14.94 5.51 -11.01
CA ILE A 156 14.17 6.41 -11.87
C ILE A 156 15.07 7.57 -12.27
N ASP A 157 15.81 7.38 -13.35
CA ASP A 157 16.70 8.41 -13.90
C ASP A 157 16.05 9.21 -15.04
N SER A 158 16.76 10.23 -15.52
CA SER A 158 16.30 11.12 -16.60
C SER A 158 16.52 10.55 -18.00
N GLY A 159 17.19 9.39 -18.10
CA GLY A 159 17.68 8.77 -19.32
C GLY A 159 16.59 8.38 -20.34
N PRO A 160 15.39 7.92 -19.95
CA PRO A 160 14.35 7.60 -20.91
C PRO A 160 13.94 8.81 -21.77
N PRO A 161 13.88 8.68 -23.11
CA PRO A 161 13.33 9.72 -23.96
C PRO A 161 11.84 9.93 -23.66
N LEU A 162 11.33 11.12 -24.00
CA LEU A 162 9.89 11.40 -23.88
C LEU A 162 9.12 10.50 -24.84
N GLN A 163 8.24 9.67 -24.30
CA GLN A 163 7.34 8.76 -25.02
C GLN A 163 5.92 8.94 -24.47
N PRO A 164 5.16 9.93 -24.97
CA PRO A 164 3.79 10.19 -24.51
C PRO A 164 2.86 9.01 -24.76
N LEU A 165 1.83 8.86 -23.95
CA LEU A 165 0.74 7.91 -24.19
C LEU A 165 -0.17 8.43 -25.32
N ALA A 166 -0.60 7.54 -26.22
CA ALA A 166 -1.48 7.88 -27.33
C ALA A 166 -2.29 6.67 -27.82
N GLY A 167 -3.59 6.89 -28.10
CA GLY A 167 -4.48 5.84 -28.62
C GLY A 167 -4.54 4.60 -27.73
N ASP A 168 -4.23 3.44 -28.32
CA ASP A 168 -4.23 2.14 -27.63
C ASP A 168 -3.06 1.98 -26.64
N ASP A 169 -2.02 2.82 -26.75
CA ASP A 169 -0.94 2.93 -25.77
C ASP A 169 -1.34 3.87 -24.64
N ASN A 170 -2.07 3.31 -23.68
CA ASN A 170 -2.63 4.00 -22.52
C ASN A 170 -2.21 3.34 -21.19
N LEU A 171 -2.62 3.93 -20.05
CA LEU A 171 -2.25 3.45 -18.72
C LEU A 171 -2.68 1.99 -18.48
N GLN A 172 -3.89 1.62 -18.91
CA GLN A 172 -4.36 0.26 -18.79
C GLN A 172 -3.54 -0.71 -19.66
N GLY A 173 -3.18 -0.32 -20.88
CA GLY A 173 -2.27 -1.07 -21.75
C GLY A 173 -0.90 -1.27 -21.12
N PHE A 174 -0.34 -0.22 -20.51
CA PHE A 174 0.93 -0.28 -19.79
C PHE A 174 0.88 -1.28 -18.62
N VAL A 175 -0.20 -1.27 -17.85
CA VAL A 175 -0.43 -2.20 -16.73
C VAL A 175 -0.65 -3.62 -17.24
N ARG A 176 -1.40 -3.83 -18.32
CA ARG A 176 -1.74 -5.17 -18.83
C ARG A 176 -0.65 -5.83 -19.66
N HIS A 177 0.34 -5.06 -20.12
CA HIS A 177 1.45 -5.56 -20.93
C HIS A 177 2.06 -6.84 -20.33
N ALA A 178 2.32 -7.84 -21.18
CA ALA A 178 2.89 -9.13 -20.79
C ALA A 178 2.20 -9.79 -19.56
N ASN A 179 0.86 -9.80 -19.55
CA ASN A 179 0.04 -10.31 -18.45
C ASN A 179 0.34 -9.65 -17.10
N GLY A 180 0.55 -8.33 -17.10
CA GLY A 180 0.98 -7.59 -15.90
C GLY A 180 2.49 -7.50 -15.71
N GLY A 181 3.27 -8.07 -16.61
CA GLY A 181 4.73 -7.93 -16.60
C GLY A 181 5.41 -8.50 -15.36
N ALA A 182 4.79 -9.46 -14.67
CA ALA A 182 5.37 -10.14 -13.51
C ALA A 182 6.74 -10.77 -13.81
N ARG A 183 6.96 -11.16 -15.07
CA ARG A 183 8.23 -11.74 -15.58
C ARG A 183 9.00 -10.79 -16.50
N SER A 184 8.56 -9.55 -16.64
CA SER A 184 9.26 -8.54 -17.46
C SER A 184 10.51 -8.02 -16.72
N GLY A 185 11.32 -7.21 -17.41
CA GLY A 185 12.32 -6.39 -16.74
C GLY A 185 11.69 -5.19 -16.02
N TYR A 186 12.45 -4.59 -15.10
CA TYR A 186 12.17 -3.25 -14.59
C TYR A 186 12.16 -2.25 -15.76
N ALA A 187 11.18 -1.36 -15.81
CA ALA A 187 11.05 -0.40 -16.89
C ALA A 187 10.59 0.96 -16.39
N VAL A 188 11.21 2.01 -16.93
CA VAL A 188 10.83 3.41 -16.68
C VAL A 188 10.54 4.08 -18.03
N ARG A 189 9.41 4.78 -18.12
CA ARG A 189 8.98 5.51 -19.31
C ARG A 189 8.58 6.92 -18.94
N LYS A 190 9.22 7.91 -19.53
CA LYS A 190 8.81 9.31 -19.40
C LYS A 190 7.63 9.59 -20.33
N VAL A 191 6.45 9.85 -19.78
CA VAL A 191 5.21 10.07 -20.56
C VAL A 191 4.83 11.53 -20.72
N TRP A 192 5.36 12.40 -19.88
CA TRP A 192 5.18 13.84 -19.99
C TRP A 192 6.38 14.58 -19.41
N GLN A 193 6.68 15.74 -19.96
CA GLN A 193 7.65 16.68 -19.45
C GLN A 193 7.14 18.10 -19.74
N ARG A 194 7.41 19.04 -18.84
CA ARG A 194 7.05 20.45 -19.05
C ARG A 194 7.62 20.95 -20.38
N PRO A 195 6.80 21.54 -21.27
CA PRO A 195 7.27 22.08 -22.54
C PRO A 195 8.40 23.11 -22.35
N GLY A 196 9.44 23.01 -23.17
CA GLY A 196 10.60 23.91 -23.11
C GLY A 196 11.54 23.69 -21.92
N ALA A 197 11.26 22.75 -21.02
CA ALA A 197 12.20 22.39 -19.98
C ALA A 197 13.38 21.61 -20.56
N ALA A 198 14.61 21.97 -20.17
CA ALA A 198 15.76 21.09 -20.34
C ALA A 198 15.50 19.74 -19.66
N SER A 199 16.24 18.68 -20.02
CA SER A 199 16.16 17.39 -19.31
C SER A 199 16.23 17.65 -17.80
N PRO A 200 15.18 17.30 -17.02
CA PRO A 200 15.11 17.78 -15.66
C PRO A 200 16.20 17.09 -14.85
N ALA A 201 16.98 17.88 -14.10
CA ALA A 201 17.82 17.32 -13.05
C ALA A 201 16.87 16.71 -12.01
N LEU A 202 16.78 15.37 -12.00
CA LEU A 202 15.85 14.65 -11.15
C LEU A 202 16.33 14.56 -9.70
N ALA A 203 17.64 14.61 -9.48
CA ALA A 203 18.25 14.50 -8.16
C ALA A 203 17.64 15.51 -7.18
N GLY A 204 17.20 15.02 -6.03
CA GLY A 204 16.58 15.81 -4.96
C GLY A 204 15.16 16.29 -5.24
N LYS A 205 14.60 16.07 -6.45
CA LYS A 205 13.24 16.51 -6.78
C LYS A 205 12.21 15.78 -5.92
N PRO A 206 11.27 16.50 -5.30
CA PRO A 206 10.14 15.88 -4.61
C PRO A 206 9.24 15.12 -5.59
N VAL A 207 8.56 14.09 -5.10
CA VAL A 207 7.62 13.30 -5.90
C VAL A 207 6.28 13.12 -5.17
N LEU A 208 5.23 13.02 -5.97
CA LEU A 208 3.97 12.39 -5.60
C LEU A 208 3.74 11.21 -6.54
N ALA A 209 3.75 10.00 -6.00
CA ALA A 209 3.63 8.78 -6.78
C ALA A 209 2.34 8.03 -6.45
N ILE A 210 1.64 7.58 -7.48
CA ILE A 210 0.51 6.66 -7.38
C ILE A 210 1.06 5.26 -7.62
N VAL A 211 0.88 4.36 -6.65
CA VAL A 211 1.39 2.98 -6.70
C VAL A 211 0.23 2.01 -6.83
N LEU A 212 0.34 1.11 -7.81
CA LEU A 212 -0.59 0.01 -8.05
C LEU A 212 0.17 -1.31 -8.01
N SER A 213 -0.20 -2.20 -7.10
CA SER A 213 0.28 -3.59 -7.09
C SER A 213 -0.77 -4.51 -7.71
N GLY A 214 -0.32 -5.47 -8.51
CA GLY A 214 -1.17 -6.34 -9.32
C GLY A 214 -1.91 -7.43 -8.55
N ALA A 215 -2.51 -8.33 -9.31
CA ALA A 215 -3.17 -9.52 -8.80
C ALA A 215 -2.14 -10.55 -8.29
N GLN A 216 -2.45 -11.23 -7.20
CA GLN A 216 -1.66 -12.38 -6.73
C GLN A 216 -1.95 -13.62 -7.60
N GLY A 217 -0.98 -14.52 -7.76
CA GLY A 217 -1.08 -15.66 -8.67
C GLY A 217 -1.89 -16.87 -8.15
N ASP A 218 -2.08 -16.97 -6.84
CA ASP A 218 -2.62 -18.15 -6.14
C ASP A 218 -3.40 -17.76 -4.86
N ASP A 219 -4.04 -16.59 -4.89
CA ASP A 219 -4.91 -16.08 -3.85
C ASP A 219 -6.09 -15.35 -4.49
N ASP A 220 -7.25 -16.01 -4.43
CA ASP A 220 -8.46 -15.62 -5.15
C ASP A 220 -9.12 -14.36 -4.54
N GLU A 221 -8.75 -13.96 -3.32
CA GLU A 221 -9.22 -12.71 -2.71
C GLU A 221 -8.43 -11.48 -3.17
N ALA A 222 -7.26 -11.70 -3.79
CA ALA A 222 -6.30 -10.64 -4.07
C ALA A 222 -6.16 -10.29 -5.55
N PHE A 223 -7.15 -10.60 -6.39
CA PHE A 223 -7.14 -10.22 -7.80
C PHE A 223 -7.35 -8.72 -8.04
N GLY A 224 -7.94 -8.00 -7.08
CA GLY A 224 -8.18 -6.56 -7.18
C GLY A 224 -6.91 -5.70 -7.11
N GLY A 225 -5.80 -6.28 -6.65
CA GLY A 225 -4.55 -5.56 -6.45
C GLY A 225 -4.47 -4.81 -5.14
N HIS A 226 -3.55 -3.87 -5.05
CA HIS A 226 -3.39 -2.95 -3.91
C HIS A 226 -3.00 -1.57 -4.41
N PHE A 227 -3.47 -0.54 -3.73
CA PHE A 227 -3.28 0.86 -4.09
C PHE A 227 -2.60 1.60 -2.95
N ALA A 228 -1.65 2.47 -3.28
CA ALA A 228 -1.07 3.39 -2.33
C ALA A 228 -0.66 4.70 -2.99
N ILE A 229 -0.49 5.74 -2.17
CA ILE A 229 0.18 6.97 -2.58
C ILE A 229 1.50 7.05 -1.83
N ALA A 230 2.56 7.36 -2.55
CA ALA A 230 3.89 7.56 -1.98
C ALA A 230 4.36 9.00 -2.17
N THR A 231 5.10 9.51 -1.19
CA THR A 231 5.80 10.79 -1.26
C THR A 231 7.28 10.58 -0.99
N GLY A 232 8.14 11.41 -1.58
CA GLY A 232 9.57 11.15 -1.53
C GLY A 232 10.40 12.22 -2.20
N LYS A 233 11.71 12.01 -2.21
CA LYS A 233 12.66 12.74 -3.05
C LYS A 233 13.45 11.73 -3.86
N LEU A 234 13.72 12.04 -5.12
CA LEU A 234 14.64 11.23 -5.93
C LEU A 234 16.06 11.37 -5.40
N GLY A 235 16.76 10.26 -5.25
CA GLY A 235 18.19 10.24 -4.92
C GLY A 235 19.05 10.79 -6.05
N GLN A 236 20.36 10.86 -5.81
CA GLN A 236 21.33 11.44 -6.77
C GLN A 236 21.34 10.72 -8.12
N LYS A 237 21.13 9.40 -8.12
CA LYS A 237 21.07 8.55 -9.32
C LYS A 237 19.64 8.12 -9.66
N GLY A 238 18.63 8.71 -9.01
CA GLY A 238 17.23 8.31 -9.16
C GLY A 238 16.79 7.21 -8.20
N GLU A 239 17.50 7.03 -7.08
CA GLU A 239 17.10 6.11 -6.01
C GLU A 239 15.75 6.54 -5.38
N TRP A 240 14.97 5.56 -4.93
CA TRP A 240 13.61 5.79 -4.41
C TRP A 240 13.20 4.77 -3.33
N SER A 241 14.16 4.04 -2.76
CA SER A 241 13.94 3.02 -1.73
C SER A 241 13.39 3.60 -0.42
N ASP A 242 13.59 4.90 -0.19
CA ASP A 242 13.29 5.61 1.04
C ASP A 242 12.01 6.48 0.95
N TRP A 243 11.31 6.40 -0.19
CA TRP A 243 10.00 7.02 -0.35
C TRP A 243 9.02 6.45 0.66
N LEU A 244 8.17 7.31 1.19
CA LEU A 244 7.19 6.93 2.19
C LEU A 244 5.89 6.53 1.50
N VAL A 245 5.57 5.24 1.56
CA VAL A 245 4.33 4.67 1.04
C VAL A 245 3.28 4.69 2.14
N ASN A 246 2.12 5.29 1.85
CA ASN A 246 1.00 5.29 2.78
C ASN A 246 0.18 4.03 2.55
N ASN A 247 0.56 2.97 3.27
CA ASN A 247 0.02 1.64 3.15
C ASN A 247 -1.20 1.44 4.07
N PHE A 248 -2.36 1.11 3.51
CA PHE A 248 -3.58 0.84 4.26
C PHE A 248 -4.01 -0.62 4.10
N TYR A 249 -4.30 -1.24 5.24
CA TYR A 249 -4.85 -2.58 5.42
C TYR A 249 -5.84 -2.53 6.60
N ASN A 250 -6.70 -3.53 6.73
CA ASN A 250 -7.58 -3.62 7.89
C ASN A 250 -6.76 -3.81 9.18
N LEU A 251 -7.00 -2.95 10.18
CA LEU A 251 -6.34 -3.03 11.48
C LEU A 251 -6.96 -4.09 12.41
N ASP A 252 -8.20 -4.51 12.14
CA ASP A 252 -8.97 -5.44 12.98
C ASP A 252 -8.70 -6.92 12.69
N SER A 253 -7.66 -7.23 11.91
CA SER A 253 -7.23 -8.59 11.58
C SER A 253 -5.72 -8.71 11.48
N PHE A 254 -5.16 -9.83 11.93
CA PHE A 254 -3.77 -10.17 11.68
C PHE A 254 -3.58 -10.54 10.21
N SER A 255 -2.81 -9.73 9.48
CA SER A 255 -2.42 -10.11 8.12
C SER A 255 -1.57 -11.40 8.16
N GLU A 256 -1.88 -12.29 7.23
CA GLU A 256 -1.13 -13.49 6.88
C GLU A 256 0.34 -13.23 6.49
N LYS A 257 0.67 -11.97 6.17
CA LYS A 257 2.01 -11.51 5.83
C LYS A 257 2.64 -10.62 6.91
N GLY A 258 1.96 -10.44 8.05
CA GLY A 258 2.40 -9.54 9.12
C GLY A 258 2.26 -8.05 8.80
N ILE A 259 1.49 -7.69 7.75
CA ILE A 259 1.30 -6.28 7.38
C ILE A 259 0.46 -5.54 8.42
N VAL A 260 0.92 -4.35 8.80
CA VAL A 260 0.17 -3.37 9.59
C VAL A 260 0.03 -2.09 8.77
N ALA A 261 -1.19 -1.52 8.74
CA ALA A 261 -1.42 -0.25 8.07
C ALA A 261 -0.51 0.83 8.67
N SER A 262 0.30 1.50 7.84
CA SER A 262 1.28 2.49 8.27
C SER A 262 1.87 3.25 7.09
N ALA A 263 2.49 4.39 7.41
CA ALA A 263 3.50 4.95 6.54
C ALA A 263 4.77 4.09 6.63
N VAL A 264 5.25 3.59 5.50
CA VAL A 264 6.32 2.59 5.43
C VAL A 264 7.31 2.97 4.32
N PRO A 265 8.64 2.82 4.52
CA PRO A 265 9.61 3.03 3.45
C PRO A 265 9.36 2.08 2.26
N MET A 266 9.61 2.56 1.05
CA MET A 266 9.28 1.84 -0.19
C MET A 266 9.97 0.48 -0.29
N ASP A 267 11.21 0.39 0.17
CA ASP A 267 11.93 -0.87 0.22
C ASP A 267 11.25 -1.89 1.14
N ASN A 268 10.76 -1.47 2.31
CA ASN A 268 9.97 -2.33 3.19
C ASN A 268 8.64 -2.70 2.51
N TYR A 269 7.89 -1.73 1.98
CA TYR A 269 6.62 -1.96 1.28
C TYR A 269 6.74 -2.98 0.13
N LEU A 270 7.79 -2.89 -0.67
CA LEU A 270 7.98 -3.72 -1.86
C LEU A 270 8.78 -5.00 -1.61
N MET A 271 9.79 -4.97 -0.74
CA MET A 271 10.87 -5.97 -0.67
C MET A 271 11.13 -6.54 0.73
N ASP A 272 10.28 -6.29 1.73
CA ASP A 272 10.30 -7.08 2.96
C ASP A 272 10.02 -8.56 2.66
N LEU A 273 10.80 -9.46 3.27
CA LEU A 273 10.77 -10.90 2.96
C LEU A 273 9.42 -11.56 3.27
N ASN A 274 8.64 -10.99 4.19
CA ASN A 274 7.32 -11.51 4.54
C ASN A 274 6.18 -10.73 3.89
N SER A 275 6.29 -9.41 3.86
CA SER A 275 5.19 -8.50 3.52
C SER A 275 5.35 -7.76 2.20
N GLY A 276 6.56 -7.76 1.63
CA GLY A 276 6.93 -7.03 0.43
C GLY A 276 6.09 -7.41 -0.78
N GLN A 277 5.40 -6.42 -1.38
CA GLN A 277 4.48 -6.64 -2.50
C GLN A 277 5.11 -7.43 -3.65
N GLN A 278 6.41 -7.22 -3.91
CA GLN A 278 7.08 -7.79 -5.07
C GLN A 278 7.37 -9.28 -4.95
N TYR A 279 7.24 -9.91 -3.79
CA TYR A 279 7.42 -11.36 -3.72
C TYR A 279 6.22 -12.14 -4.28
N TYR A 280 5.06 -11.49 -4.44
CA TYR A 280 3.80 -12.18 -4.80
C TYR A 280 2.97 -11.52 -5.91
N ARG A 281 3.42 -10.37 -6.45
CA ARG A 281 2.77 -9.67 -7.56
C ARG A 281 3.70 -8.65 -8.23
N PRO A 282 3.47 -8.29 -9.50
CA PRO A 282 4.10 -7.11 -10.10
C PRO A 282 3.50 -5.81 -9.52
N SER A 283 4.21 -4.69 -9.69
CA SER A 283 3.64 -3.37 -9.42
C SER A 283 3.98 -2.34 -10.49
N TYR A 284 3.25 -1.23 -10.44
CA TYR A 284 3.34 -0.11 -11.36
C TYR A 284 3.29 1.19 -10.56
N MET A 285 3.93 2.22 -11.09
CA MET A 285 3.81 3.56 -10.54
C MET A 285 3.56 4.58 -11.63
N LEU A 286 2.75 5.59 -11.31
CA LEU A 286 2.73 6.87 -11.99
C LEU A 286 3.37 7.89 -11.07
N VAL A 287 4.55 8.38 -11.45
CA VAL A 287 5.38 9.26 -10.63
C VAL A 287 5.29 10.67 -11.20
N ALA A 288 4.67 11.57 -10.46
CA ALA A 288 4.74 13.00 -10.72
C ALA A 288 6.00 13.57 -10.05
N VAL A 289 6.99 13.94 -10.86
CA VAL A 289 8.20 14.63 -10.39
C VAL A 289 7.89 16.12 -10.29
N LEU A 290 8.15 16.72 -9.13
CA LEU A 290 7.71 18.06 -8.79
C LEU A 290 8.90 19.03 -8.67
N ASP A 291 8.70 20.28 -9.10
CA ASP A 291 9.63 21.39 -8.88
C ASP A 291 9.57 21.91 -7.44
N ASP A 292 8.41 21.77 -6.78
CA ASP A 292 8.14 22.18 -5.39
C ASP A 292 7.51 21.03 -4.61
N ALA A 293 7.86 20.88 -3.33
CA ALA A 293 7.36 19.80 -2.47
C ALA A 293 5.92 20.04 -1.97
N ARG A 294 5.40 21.26 -2.05
CA ARG A 294 4.11 21.68 -1.45
C ARG A 294 2.93 20.77 -1.78
N THR A 295 2.85 20.23 -2.99
CA THR A 295 1.78 19.29 -3.37
C THR A 295 1.91 17.94 -2.67
N ALA A 296 3.12 17.38 -2.61
CA ALA A 296 3.39 16.14 -1.89
C ALA A 296 3.26 16.34 -0.36
N GLN A 297 3.70 17.48 0.17
CA GLN A 297 3.56 17.85 1.59
C GLN A 297 2.09 17.97 1.99
N ALA A 298 1.25 18.60 1.16
CA ALA A 298 -0.18 18.71 1.43
C ALA A 298 -0.85 17.33 1.54
N PHE A 299 -0.49 16.39 0.66
CA PHE A 299 -0.93 15.00 0.78
C PHE A 299 -0.43 14.34 2.07
N GLN A 300 0.89 14.40 2.31
CA GLN A 300 1.50 13.74 3.47
C GLN A 300 0.92 14.26 4.79
N GLY A 301 0.75 15.57 4.94
CA GLY A 301 0.16 16.16 6.14
C GLY A 301 -1.28 15.69 6.40
N LYS A 302 -2.11 15.55 5.35
CA LYS A 302 -3.49 15.07 5.51
C LYS A 302 -3.57 13.58 5.80
N VAL A 303 -2.78 12.74 5.14
CA VAL A 303 -2.79 11.30 5.40
C VAL A 303 -2.20 10.97 6.78
N ASN A 304 -1.26 11.77 7.29
CA ASN A 304 -0.77 11.64 8.67
C ASN A 304 -1.90 11.81 9.70
N GLN A 305 -2.86 12.71 9.45
CA GLN A 305 -4.05 12.83 10.29
C GLN A 305 -4.92 11.57 10.19
N VAL A 306 -5.14 11.05 8.98
CA VAL A 306 -5.92 9.82 8.78
C VAL A 306 -5.33 8.65 9.57
N TYR A 307 -4.00 8.48 9.60
CA TYR A 307 -3.37 7.44 10.41
C TYR A 307 -3.66 7.59 11.91
N ARG A 308 -3.58 8.81 12.46
CA ARG A 308 -3.89 9.05 13.89
C ARG A 308 -5.31 8.64 14.23
N GLU A 309 -6.26 9.02 13.37
CA GLU A 309 -7.68 8.66 13.52
C GLU A 309 -7.89 7.15 13.32
N PHE A 310 -7.16 6.53 12.39
CA PHE A 310 -7.30 5.12 12.07
C PHE A 310 -6.84 4.23 13.22
N TYR A 311 -5.65 4.48 13.78
CA TYR A 311 -5.16 3.75 14.94
C TYR A 311 -6.07 3.94 16.16
N ALA A 312 -6.72 5.10 16.29
CA ALA A 312 -7.64 5.38 17.38
C ALA A 312 -9.07 4.82 17.17
N HIS A 313 -9.36 4.17 16.04
CA HIS A 313 -10.71 3.69 15.68
C HIS A 313 -11.77 4.81 15.62
N HIS A 314 -11.34 6.00 15.19
CA HIS A 314 -12.22 7.15 15.07
C HIS A 314 -13.15 7.09 13.84
N PHE A 315 -13.00 6.06 13.00
CA PHE A 315 -13.99 5.66 12.00
C PHE A 315 -14.13 4.13 11.95
N SER A 316 -15.30 3.64 11.55
CA SER A 316 -15.55 2.20 11.36
C SER A 316 -15.11 1.77 9.97
N TYR A 317 -14.17 0.83 9.89
CA TYR A 317 -13.66 0.29 8.62
C TYR A 317 -14.74 -0.50 7.87
N LYS A 318 -15.20 0.02 6.73
CA LYS A 318 -16.09 -0.67 5.80
C LYS A 318 -15.30 -1.14 4.59
N HIS A 319 -15.11 -2.44 4.47
CA HIS A 319 -14.26 -3.05 3.43
C HIS A 319 -14.45 -2.53 1.99
N ALA A 320 -15.67 -2.21 1.57
CA ALA A 320 -15.91 -1.68 0.22
C ALA A 320 -15.41 -0.24 0.05
N ALA A 321 -15.66 0.61 1.05
CA ALA A 321 -15.48 2.06 0.97
C ALA A 321 -14.15 2.56 1.57
N ASP A 322 -13.61 1.82 2.55
CA ASP A 322 -12.45 2.19 3.35
C ASP A 322 -11.24 1.28 3.08
N ASN A 323 -11.18 0.66 1.90
CA ASN A 323 -9.98 -0.08 1.51
C ASN A 323 -8.81 0.86 1.13
N CYS A 324 -7.68 0.27 0.74
CA CYS A 324 -6.48 1.01 0.38
C CYS A 324 -6.68 2.10 -0.70
N ALA A 325 -7.53 1.86 -1.69
CA ALA A 325 -7.88 2.87 -2.69
C ALA A 325 -8.80 3.93 -2.09
N GLY A 326 -9.92 3.52 -1.48
CA GLY A 326 -10.93 4.40 -0.89
C GLY A 326 -10.35 5.44 0.08
N ILE A 327 -9.57 5.00 1.07
CA ILE A 327 -8.93 5.91 2.04
C ILE A 327 -7.98 6.88 1.33
N SER A 328 -7.15 6.38 0.41
CA SER A 328 -6.14 7.19 -0.27
C SER A 328 -6.77 8.24 -1.18
N VAL A 329 -7.79 7.87 -1.96
CA VAL A 329 -8.46 8.81 -2.85
C VAL A 329 -9.30 9.82 -2.07
N ASP A 330 -9.89 9.43 -0.94
CA ASP A 330 -10.62 10.39 -0.09
C ASP A 330 -9.72 11.50 0.45
N VAL A 331 -8.44 11.23 0.70
CA VAL A 331 -7.46 12.28 1.04
C VAL A 331 -7.27 13.25 -0.14
N LEU A 332 -7.05 12.74 -1.35
CA LEU A 332 -6.89 13.57 -2.55
C LEU A 332 -8.16 14.39 -2.85
N ARG A 333 -9.33 13.79 -2.66
CA ARG A 333 -10.62 14.46 -2.84
C ARG A 333 -10.79 15.61 -1.84
N LYS A 334 -10.45 15.38 -0.57
CA LYS A 334 -10.49 16.40 0.50
C LYS A 334 -9.50 17.54 0.26
N LEU A 335 -8.36 17.26 -0.37
CA LEU A 335 -7.43 18.29 -0.80
C LEU A 335 -7.96 19.14 -1.96
N GLY A 336 -8.95 18.64 -2.69
CA GLY A 336 -9.61 19.34 -3.77
C GLY A 336 -9.31 18.79 -5.15
N TRP A 337 -8.68 17.62 -5.28
CA TRP A 337 -8.58 16.98 -6.60
C TRP A 337 -9.97 16.49 -7.04
N GLN A 338 -10.49 17.08 -8.11
CA GLN A 338 -11.83 16.87 -8.65
C GLN A 338 -11.85 15.96 -9.88
N TRP A 339 -11.10 14.85 -9.87
CA TRP A 339 -11.19 13.88 -10.98
C TRP A 339 -12.65 13.40 -11.15
N PRO A 340 -13.12 13.14 -12.38
CA PRO A 340 -14.49 12.68 -12.60
C PRO A 340 -14.75 11.31 -11.95
N PHE A 341 -15.87 11.17 -11.25
CA PHE A 341 -16.30 9.87 -10.72
C PHE A 341 -16.69 8.92 -11.85
N GLN A 342 -16.38 7.64 -11.68
CA GLN A 342 -16.81 6.59 -12.61
C GLN A 342 -18.17 6.00 -12.25
N GLY A 343 -18.70 6.38 -11.08
CA GLY A 343 -19.99 5.91 -10.58
C GLY A 343 -19.94 4.46 -10.07
N PRO A 344 -21.10 3.92 -9.64
CA PRO A 344 -21.20 2.55 -9.15
C PRO A 344 -21.06 1.53 -10.28
N THR A 345 -20.68 0.30 -9.93
CA THR A 345 -20.60 -0.80 -10.92
C THR A 345 -21.93 -1.02 -11.63
N ASN A 346 -23.02 -1.26 -10.88
CA ASN A 346 -24.38 -1.32 -11.42
C ASN A 346 -25.41 -1.39 -10.29
N ARG A 347 -26.31 -0.39 -10.19
CA ARG A 347 -27.34 -0.32 -9.12
C ARG A 347 -28.38 -1.44 -9.18
N LEU A 348 -28.71 -1.95 -10.38
CA LEU A 348 -29.64 -3.08 -10.53
C LEU A 348 -28.97 -4.40 -10.14
N LYS A 349 -27.71 -4.62 -10.53
CA LYS A 349 -26.93 -5.77 -10.04
C LYS A 349 -26.79 -5.72 -8.52
N ALA A 350 -26.68 -4.53 -7.90
CA ALA A 350 -26.61 -4.39 -6.45
C ALA A 350 -27.85 -4.96 -5.73
N LEU A 351 -29.05 -4.64 -6.22
CA LEU A 351 -30.30 -5.17 -5.67
C LEU A 351 -30.40 -6.70 -5.84
N GLY A 352 -30.02 -7.20 -7.02
CA GLY A 352 -29.96 -8.64 -7.28
C GLY A 352 -28.94 -9.36 -6.39
N ALA A 353 -27.74 -8.80 -6.22
CA ALA A 353 -26.68 -9.34 -5.37
C ALA A 353 -27.06 -9.32 -3.89
N PHE A 354 -27.72 -8.25 -3.43
CA PHE A 354 -28.30 -8.17 -2.09
C PHE A 354 -29.27 -9.32 -1.83
N ALA A 355 -30.26 -9.50 -2.71
CA ALA A 355 -31.27 -10.53 -2.55
C ALA A 355 -30.66 -11.95 -2.63
N TYR A 356 -29.74 -12.17 -3.58
CA TYR A 356 -29.08 -13.45 -3.78
C TYR A 356 -28.19 -13.84 -2.59
N MET A 357 -27.27 -12.97 -2.18
CA MET A 357 -26.35 -13.26 -1.06
C MET A 357 -27.09 -13.33 0.28
N GLY A 358 -28.08 -12.45 0.48
CA GLY A 358 -28.95 -12.47 1.65
C GLY A 358 -29.72 -13.79 1.79
N ALA A 359 -30.23 -14.34 0.69
CA ALA A 359 -30.91 -15.63 0.68
C ALA A 359 -29.95 -16.82 0.81
N LYS A 360 -28.84 -16.81 0.04
CA LYS A 360 -27.86 -17.91 0.01
C LYS A 360 -27.18 -18.14 1.35
N GLU A 361 -26.79 -17.06 2.04
CA GLU A 361 -26.09 -17.13 3.33
C GLU A 361 -27.04 -16.90 4.51
N MET A 362 -28.35 -16.78 4.26
CA MET A 362 -29.38 -16.46 5.26
C MET A 362 -28.99 -15.27 6.16
N SER A 363 -28.34 -14.26 5.58
CA SER A 363 -27.69 -13.17 6.31
C SER A 363 -27.92 -11.82 5.64
N PHE A 364 -28.66 -10.94 6.31
CA PHE A 364 -28.83 -9.55 5.87
C PHE A 364 -27.49 -8.82 5.77
N ALA A 365 -26.54 -9.10 6.68
CA ALA A 365 -25.21 -8.51 6.65
C ALA A 365 -24.45 -8.91 5.38
N SER A 366 -24.59 -10.16 4.92
CA SER A 366 -24.00 -10.63 3.67
C SER A 366 -24.64 -9.96 2.44
N GLY A 367 -25.98 -9.88 2.42
CA GLY A 367 -26.69 -9.12 1.39
C GLY A 367 -26.26 -7.65 1.34
N ARG A 368 -26.19 -6.97 2.49
CA ARG A 368 -25.73 -5.58 2.59
C ARG A 368 -24.31 -5.41 2.10
N LYS A 369 -23.38 -6.29 2.50
CA LYS A 369 -21.99 -6.28 2.01
C LYS A 369 -21.97 -6.38 0.49
N ALA A 370 -22.72 -7.30 -0.11
CA ALA A 370 -22.80 -7.41 -1.56
C ALA A 370 -23.36 -6.14 -2.22
N TYR A 371 -24.44 -5.57 -1.67
CA TYR A 371 -25.01 -4.31 -2.14
C TYR A 371 -23.98 -3.18 -2.15
N GLU A 372 -23.30 -2.98 -1.01
CA GLU A 372 -22.28 -1.93 -0.84
C GLU A 372 -21.21 -2.04 -1.92
N TYR A 373 -20.68 -3.23 -2.19
CA TYR A 373 -19.70 -3.45 -3.27
C TYR A 373 -20.20 -3.06 -4.66
N PHE A 374 -21.48 -3.29 -4.98
CA PHE A 374 -22.02 -2.92 -6.30
C PHE A 374 -22.42 -1.44 -6.40
N THR A 375 -22.64 -0.77 -5.27
CA THR A 375 -23.02 0.66 -5.21
C THR A 375 -21.88 1.61 -4.91
N GLU A 376 -20.74 1.11 -4.45
CA GLU A 376 -19.56 1.91 -4.16
C GLU A 376 -18.99 2.54 -5.44
N GLU A 377 -18.43 3.74 -5.31
CA GLU A 377 -17.78 4.42 -6.42
C GLU A 377 -16.51 3.65 -6.84
N GLN A 378 -16.36 3.39 -8.15
CA GLN A 378 -15.33 2.44 -8.62
C GLN A 378 -13.88 2.89 -8.34
N THR A 379 -13.58 4.19 -8.31
CA THR A 379 -12.24 4.70 -7.92
C THR A 379 -11.97 4.55 -6.42
N ARG A 380 -13.01 4.45 -5.58
CA ARG A 380 -12.87 4.07 -4.16
C ARG A 380 -12.74 2.56 -3.97
N LEU A 381 -13.38 1.77 -4.83
CA LEU A 381 -13.45 0.32 -4.67
C LEU A 381 -12.27 -0.44 -5.30
N HIS A 382 -11.88 -0.08 -6.54
CA HIS A 382 -10.95 -0.86 -7.35
C HIS A 382 -9.60 -0.14 -7.50
N PRO A 383 -8.50 -0.70 -6.95
CA PRO A 383 -7.14 -0.15 -7.10
C PRO A 383 -6.75 0.23 -8.53
N ALA A 384 -7.04 -0.66 -9.49
CA ALA A 384 -6.70 -0.46 -10.90
C ALA A 384 -7.47 0.72 -11.53
N VAL A 385 -8.73 0.89 -11.14
CA VAL A 385 -9.59 1.96 -11.62
C VAL A 385 -9.16 3.30 -11.02
N ALA A 386 -8.81 3.33 -9.73
CA ALA A 386 -8.25 4.51 -9.07
C ALA A 386 -6.97 5.00 -9.77
N PHE A 387 -6.04 4.08 -10.04
CA PHE A 387 -4.79 4.36 -10.75
C PHE A 387 -5.02 4.95 -12.14
N ASP A 388 -5.91 4.32 -12.92
CA ASP A 388 -6.24 4.76 -14.28
C ASP A 388 -6.96 6.12 -14.29
N ALA A 389 -7.94 6.32 -13.39
CA ALA A 389 -8.70 7.56 -13.31
C ALA A 389 -7.82 8.76 -12.92
N LEU A 390 -7.06 8.64 -11.83
CA LEU A 390 -6.17 9.70 -11.36
C LEU A 390 -5.05 9.97 -12.37
N GLY A 391 -4.51 8.93 -12.99
CA GLY A 391 -3.43 9.08 -13.96
C GLY A 391 -3.88 9.76 -15.26
N ARG A 392 -5.03 9.35 -15.81
CA ARG A 392 -5.61 10.02 -17.00
C ARG A 392 -5.94 11.47 -16.70
N ASP A 393 -6.52 11.73 -15.54
CA ASP A 393 -6.90 13.08 -15.14
C ASP A 393 -5.66 13.97 -14.94
N LEU A 394 -4.60 13.47 -14.28
CA LEU A 394 -3.33 14.18 -14.19
C LEU A 394 -2.77 14.55 -15.57
N LEU A 395 -2.69 13.57 -16.49
CA LEU A 395 -2.17 13.83 -17.83
C LEU A 395 -3.03 14.82 -18.62
N ALA A 396 -4.37 14.75 -18.49
CA ALA A 396 -5.28 15.70 -19.11
C ALA A 396 -5.08 17.14 -18.58
N MET A 397 -4.92 17.29 -17.26
CA MET A 397 -4.63 18.58 -16.63
C MET A 397 -3.33 19.21 -17.15
N LEU A 398 -2.30 18.38 -17.38
CA LEU A 398 -0.98 18.82 -17.82
C LEU A 398 -0.91 19.16 -19.31
N VAL A 399 -1.74 18.54 -20.16
CA VAL A 399 -1.71 18.75 -21.62
C VAL A 399 -2.58 19.90 -22.10
N GLY A 400 -3.68 20.24 -21.43
CA GLY A 400 -4.33 21.53 -21.77
C GLY A 400 -5.75 21.77 -21.29
N ASP A 401 -6.60 20.75 -21.20
CA ASP A 401 -7.97 21.01 -20.75
C ASP A 401 -8.63 19.73 -20.18
N PRO A 402 -8.82 19.65 -18.85
CA PRO A 402 -9.55 18.56 -18.22
C PRO A 402 -11.09 18.72 -18.34
N GLY A 403 -11.58 19.74 -19.06
CA GLY A 403 -13.01 20.01 -19.25
C GLY A 403 -13.70 20.57 -18.00
N ARG A 404 -12.92 21.14 -17.06
CA ARG A 404 -13.41 21.77 -15.82
C ARG A 404 -12.47 22.86 -15.35
N GLU A 405 -13.00 23.77 -14.53
CA GLU A 405 -12.17 24.67 -13.74
C GLU A 405 -11.36 23.87 -12.70
N LEU A 406 -10.06 24.16 -12.63
CA LEU A 406 -9.18 23.51 -11.68
C LEU A 406 -9.33 24.12 -10.29
N SER A 407 -9.43 23.26 -9.27
CA SER A 407 -9.36 23.69 -7.88
C SER A 407 -7.97 24.25 -7.51
N GLY A 408 -7.85 24.88 -6.33
CA GLY A 408 -6.56 25.37 -5.85
C GLY A 408 -5.48 24.28 -5.77
N PHE A 409 -5.84 23.07 -5.32
CA PHE A 409 -4.90 21.95 -5.26
C PHE A 409 -4.51 21.44 -6.66
N GLU A 410 -5.45 21.39 -7.60
CA GLU A 410 -5.17 20.95 -8.98
C GLU A 410 -4.31 21.96 -9.75
N GLN A 411 -4.56 23.26 -9.56
CA GLN A 411 -3.70 24.32 -10.09
C GLN A 411 -2.29 24.20 -9.52
N GLN A 412 -2.17 23.96 -8.21
CA GLN A 412 -0.87 23.74 -7.55
C GLN A 412 -0.15 22.52 -8.13
N LEU A 413 -0.82 21.36 -8.19
CA LEU A 413 -0.27 20.14 -8.78
C LEU A 413 0.17 20.37 -10.22
N LYS A 414 -0.68 20.93 -11.08
CA LYS A 414 -0.34 21.28 -12.47
C LYS A 414 0.89 22.20 -12.54
N SER A 415 0.99 23.17 -11.64
CA SER A 415 2.11 24.11 -11.61
C SER A 415 3.41 23.49 -11.08
N ASP A 416 3.34 22.48 -10.22
CA ASP A 416 4.50 21.85 -9.59
C ASP A 416 5.11 20.77 -10.47
N VAL A 417 4.31 20.07 -11.29
CA VAL A 417 4.81 18.91 -12.06
C VAL A 417 5.81 19.33 -13.14
N ALA A 418 7.01 18.77 -13.06
CA ALA A 418 8.10 18.96 -14.02
C ALA A 418 8.15 17.82 -15.06
N ALA A 419 7.87 16.59 -14.62
CA ALA A 419 7.82 15.41 -15.47
C ALA A 419 6.88 14.35 -14.87
N VAL A 420 6.40 13.45 -15.73
CA VAL A 420 5.62 12.26 -15.30
C VAL A 420 6.30 11.00 -15.84
N MET A 421 6.60 10.08 -14.93
CA MET A 421 7.19 8.78 -15.25
C MET A 421 6.20 7.66 -14.98
N LEU A 422 6.13 6.68 -15.89
CA LEU A 422 5.58 5.37 -15.63
C LEU A 422 6.69 4.41 -15.24
N VAL A 423 6.46 3.63 -14.20
CA VAL A 423 7.41 2.61 -13.73
C VAL A 423 6.70 1.27 -13.69
N ARG A 424 7.35 0.22 -14.20
CA ARG A 424 6.93 -1.18 -14.04
C ARG A 424 7.99 -1.92 -13.23
N ILE A 425 7.54 -2.58 -12.18
CA ILE A 425 8.37 -3.32 -11.25
C ILE A 425 7.97 -4.79 -11.38
N PRO A 426 8.90 -5.68 -11.78
CA PRO A 426 8.59 -7.09 -11.92
C PRO A 426 8.48 -7.77 -10.57
N GLN A 427 7.79 -8.90 -10.55
CA GLN A 427 7.72 -9.73 -9.35
C GLN A 427 9.08 -10.38 -9.11
N VAL A 428 9.59 -10.30 -7.88
CA VAL A 428 10.71 -11.10 -7.40
C VAL A 428 10.26 -12.56 -7.36
N PRO A 429 10.95 -13.47 -8.08
CA PRO A 429 10.65 -14.91 -8.00
C PRO A 429 10.72 -15.38 -6.54
N SER A 430 9.76 -16.16 -6.09
CA SER A 430 9.64 -16.60 -4.68
C SER A 430 9.04 -17.99 -4.60
N SER A 431 8.66 -18.45 -3.40
CA SER A 431 7.87 -19.68 -3.24
C SER A 431 6.47 -19.62 -3.84
N ARG A 432 6.06 -18.49 -4.41
CA ARG A 432 4.70 -18.22 -4.87
C ARG A 432 4.57 -18.15 -6.39
N ALA A 433 3.36 -18.42 -6.88
CA ALA A 433 3.03 -18.27 -8.29
C ALA A 433 3.20 -16.80 -8.75
N PHE A 434 3.54 -16.63 -10.04
CA PHE A 434 3.57 -15.31 -10.64
C PHE A 434 2.16 -14.73 -10.71
N GLY A 435 2.01 -13.50 -10.25
CA GLY A 435 0.81 -12.71 -10.34
C GLY A 435 0.56 -12.18 -11.74
N SER A 436 -0.42 -11.27 -11.84
CA SER A 436 -0.83 -10.67 -13.11
C SER A 436 -1.30 -9.22 -12.93
N ALA A 437 -1.77 -8.60 -14.01
CA ALA A 437 -2.44 -7.31 -13.92
C ALA A 437 -3.69 -7.41 -13.01
N PRO A 438 -3.99 -6.37 -12.20
CA PRO A 438 -5.16 -6.39 -11.33
C PRO A 438 -6.47 -6.41 -12.14
N ALA A 439 -7.55 -6.85 -11.52
CA ALA A 439 -8.89 -6.77 -12.09
C ALA A 439 -9.38 -5.30 -12.10
N TYR A 440 -9.97 -4.87 -13.21
CA TYR A 440 -10.51 -3.52 -13.38
C TYR A 440 -12.01 -3.42 -13.08
N SER A 441 -12.67 -4.55 -12.82
CA SER A 441 -14.09 -4.59 -12.47
C SER A 441 -14.41 -5.82 -11.65
N ILE A 442 -15.57 -5.82 -11.01
CA ILE A 442 -16.09 -7.01 -10.32
C ILE A 442 -16.34 -8.18 -11.29
N ASP A 443 -16.76 -7.90 -12.52
CA ASP A 443 -17.03 -8.96 -13.51
C ASP A 443 -15.71 -9.64 -13.91
N GLU A 444 -14.64 -8.86 -14.11
CA GLU A 444 -13.29 -9.41 -14.37
C GLU A 444 -12.75 -10.16 -13.15
N PHE A 445 -12.97 -9.64 -11.94
CA PHE A 445 -12.57 -10.31 -10.70
C PHE A 445 -13.24 -11.69 -10.59
N MET A 446 -14.57 -11.73 -10.75
CA MET A 446 -15.36 -12.96 -10.63
C MET A 446 -15.09 -13.95 -11.76
N ALA A 447 -14.69 -13.48 -12.95
CA ALA A 447 -14.31 -14.36 -14.06
C ALA A 447 -12.98 -15.10 -13.82
N ARG A 448 -12.12 -14.59 -12.94
CA ARG A 448 -10.84 -15.22 -12.57
C ARG A 448 -10.98 -16.22 -11.42
N ALA A 449 -11.88 -15.93 -10.49
CA ALA A 449 -12.11 -16.78 -9.33
C ALA A 449 -12.96 -18.02 -9.67
N PRO A 450 -12.76 -19.16 -9.01
CA PRO A 450 -13.66 -20.31 -9.14
C PRO A 450 -15.12 -19.94 -8.81
N ALA A 451 -16.09 -20.43 -9.57
CA ALA A 451 -17.51 -20.16 -9.31
C ALA A 451 -17.96 -20.71 -7.93
N ASP A 452 -17.35 -21.82 -7.50
CA ASP A 452 -17.54 -22.41 -6.18
C ASP A 452 -16.55 -21.80 -5.18
N ARG A 453 -17.09 -21.02 -4.22
CA ARG A 453 -16.30 -20.37 -3.16
C ARG A 453 -15.50 -21.33 -2.28
N SER A 454 -15.95 -22.58 -2.14
CA SER A 454 -15.19 -23.57 -1.36
C SER A 454 -13.86 -23.96 -2.02
N LYS A 455 -13.68 -23.64 -3.31
CA LYS A 455 -12.46 -23.88 -4.07
C LYS A 455 -11.51 -22.68 -4.07
N TRP A 456 -11.90 -21.58 -3.43
CA TRP A 456 -11.08 -20.38 -3.38
C TRP A 456 -9.84 -20.64 -2.52
N GLN A 457 -8.68 -20.27 -3.04
CA GLN A 457 -7.43 -20.25 -2.31
C GLN A 457 -7.37 -18.95 -1.50
N VAL A 458 -7.61 -19.06 -0.21
CA VAL A 458 -7.56 -17.95 0.75
C VAL A 458 -6.74 -18.38 1.96
N VAL A 459 -5.99 -17.45 2.54
CA VAL A 459 -5.35 -17.67 3.85
C VAL A 459 -6.21 -17.00 4.91
N PRO A 460 -6.89 -17.77 5.78
CA PRO A 460 -7.70 -17.17 6.84
C PRO A 460 -6.83 -16.31 7.77
N THR A 461 -7.34 -15.12 8.09
CA THR A 461 -6.71 -14.18 9.02
C THR A 461 -7.45 -14.18 10.35
N GLU A 462 -6.71 -14.21 11.46
CA GLU A 462 -7.31 -14.12 12.79
C GLU A 462 -7.76 -12.69 13.09
N PRO A 463 -8.87 -12.49 13.83
CA PRO A 463 -9.26 -11.17 14.32
C PRO A 463 -8.19 -10.57 15.23
N ARG A 464 -7.99 -9.25 15.13
CA ARG A 464 -7.13 -8.46 16.02
C ARG A 464 -8.01 -7.47 16.79
N PRO A 465 -8.69 -7.89 17.87
CA PRO A 465 -9.62 -7.04 18.58
C PRO A 465 -8.90 -5.86 19.24
N PHE A 466 -9.35 -4.64 18.95
CA PHE A 466 -8.78 -3.45 19.57
C PHE A 466 -9.01 -3.45 21.09
N PRO A 467 -8.02 -3.12 21.93
CA PRO A 467 -8.16 -3.22 23.38
C PRO A 467 -9.10 -2.14 23.95
N GLU A 468 -10.04 -2.54 24.81
CA GLU A 468 -11.00 -1.61 25.44
C GLU A 468 -10.31 -0.52 26.28
N ALA A 469 -9.18 -0.85 26.90
CA ALA A 469 -8.35 0.09 27.67
C ALA A 469 -7.76 1.23 26.82
N LEU A 470 -7.68 1.06 25.49
CA LEU A 470 -7.16 2.05 24.55
C LEU A 470 -8.27 2.81 23.82
N MET A 471 -9.53 2.42 24.02
CA MET A 471 -10.68 3.08 23.40
C MET A 471 -11.04 4.36 24.15
N ASP A 472 -11.15 5.46 23.42
CA ASP A 472 -11.78 6.67 23.92
C ASP A 472 -13.30 6.66 23.68
N ALA A 473 -13.98 7.77 23.95
CA ALA A 473 -15.42 7.88 23.77
C ALA A 473 -15.85 7.69 22.31
N GLN A 474 -15.07 8.19 21.35
CA GLN A 474 -15.38 8.10 19.93
C GLN A 474 -15.19 6.68 19.40
N ALA A 475 -14.08 6.02 19.76
CA ALA A 475 -13.84 4.62 19.45
C ALA A 475 -14.99 3.72 19.95
N ARG A 476 -15.42 3.91 21.21
CA ARG A 476 -16.55 3.16 21.80
C ARG A 476 -17.86 3.42 21.05
N ALA A 477 -18.12 4.66 20.64
CA ALA A 477 -19.33 5.00 19.89
C ALA A 477 -19.34 4.29 18.52
N ASN A 478 -18.21 4.30 17.81
CA ASN A 478 -18.08 3.65 16.51
C ASN A 478 -18.29 2.14 16.59
N MET A 479 -17.73 1.47 17.60
CA MET A 479 -17.94 0.03 17.78
C MET A 479 -19.39 -0.34 18.12
N ARG A 480 -20.10 0.50 18.87
CA ARG A 480 -21.53 0.29 19.21
C ARG A 480 -22.47 0.42 18.01
N SER A 481 -22.10 1.21 17.01
CA SER A 481 -22.94 1.50 15.83
C SER A 481 -23.19 0.29 14.91
N SER A 482 -22.46 -0.82 15.10
CA SER A 482 -22.54 -2.03 14.26
C SER A 482 -23.75 -2.93 14.53
N ALA A 483 -24.36 -2.88 15.74
CA ALA A 483 -25.36 -3.88 16.16
C ALA A 483 -26.83 -3.56 15.80
N TRP A 484 -27.15 -2.31 15.46
CA TRP A 484 -28.55 -1.84 15.35
C TRP A 484 -29.35 -2.27 14.11
N PRO A 485 -28.78 -2.50 12.90
CA PRO A 485 -29.60 -2.84 11.74
C PRO A 485 -30.17 -4.28 11.79
N VAL A 486 -29.55 -5.20 12.55
CA VAL A 486 -29.96 -6.61 12.58
C VAL A 486 -31.22 -6.79 13.44
N ALA A 487 -31.26 -6.17 14.62
CA ALA A 487 -32.41 -6.26 15.52
C ALA A 487 -33.68 -5.61 14.93
N GLY A 488 -33.55 -4.45 14.28
CA GLY A 488 -34.68 -3.76 13.64
C GLY A 488 -35.26 -4.54 12.45
N VAL A 489 -34.41 -5.19 11.65
CA VAL A 489 -34.84 -6.01 10.51
C VAL A 489 -35.46 -7.34 10.98
N LEU A 490 -34.91 -7.99 12.01
CA LEU A 490 -35.52 -9.18 12.60
C LEU A 490 -36.89 -8.87 13.23
N ALA A 491 -37.05 -7.70 13.86
CA ALA A 491 -38.34 -7.25 14.38
C ALA A 491 -39.35 -6.99 13.24
N LEU A 492 -38.92 -6.37 12.13
CA LEU A 492 -39.77 -6.12 10.97
C LEU A 492 -40.19 -7.42 10.26
N LEU A 493 -39.26 -8.36 10.07
CA LEU A 493 -39.55 -9.67 9.49
C LEU A 493 -40.45 -10.51 10.42
N GLY A 494 -40.25 -10.43 11.73
CA GLY A 494 -41.16 -11.00 12.73
C GLY A 494 -42.56 -10.39 12.67
N ALA A 495 -42.68 -9.07 12.49
CA ALA A 495 -43.96 -8.39 12.34
C ALA A 495 -44.69 -8.77 11.03
N ILE A 496 -43.97 -8.87 9.91
CA ILE A 496 -44.53 -9.31 8.63
C ILE A 496 -44.96 -10.78 8.72
N GLY A 497 -44.14 -11.65 9.31
CA GLY A 497 -44.46 -13.07 9.50
C GLY A 497 -45.68 -13.29 10.39
N THR A 498 -45.79 -12.55 11.50
CA THR A 498 -46.95 -12.61 12.40
C THR A 498 -48.21 -12.06 11.73
N ALA A 499 -48.14 -10.95 11.00
CA ALA A 499 -49.26 -10.38 10.24
C ALA A 499 -49.75 -11.33 9.13
N TRP A 500 -48.83 -12.01 8.42
CA TRP A 500 -49.18 -13.00 7.40
C TRP A 500 -49.83 -14.24 8.03
N SER A 501 -49.29 -14.76 9.13
CA SER A 501 -49.89 -15.87 9.89
C SER A 501 -51.29 -15.53 10.39
N TRP A 502 -51.48 -14.30 10.90
CA TRP A 502 -52.76 -13.82 11.39
C TRP A 502 -53.80 -13.70 10.27
N ARG A 503 -53.43 -13.11 9.13
CA ARG A 503 -54.28 -13.07 7.93
C ARG A 503 -54.65 -14.47 7.44
N ARG A 504 -53.70 -15.42 7.44
CA ARG A 504 -53.96 -16.81 7.05
C ARG A 504 -54.94 -17.50 8.01
N ARG A 505 -54.77 -17.32 9.33
CA ARG A 505 -55.71 -17.84 10.33
C ARG A 505 -57.11 -17.22 10.22
N GLN A 506 -57.20 -15.93 9.91
CA GLN A 506 -58.49 -15.28 9.66
C GLN A 506 -59.19 -15.82 8.42
N ARG A 507 -58.46 -16.07 7.31
CA ARG A 507 -59.02 -16.71 6.11
C ARG A 507 -59.53 -18.12 6.40
N LEU A 508 -58.73 -18.94 7.09
CA LEU A 508 -59.13 -20.30 7.48
C LEU A 508 -60.36 -20.31 8.41
N ARG A 509 -60.48 -19.33 9.32
CA ARG A 509 -61.67 -19.17 10.18
C ARG A 509 -62.90 -18.72 9.39
N ALA A 510 -62.74 -17.85 8.39
CA ALA A 510 -63.81 -17.43 7.51
C ALA A 510 -64.30 -18.60 6.61
N GLU A 511 -63.39 -19.47 6.18
CA GLU A 511 -63.72 -20.70 5.44
C GLU A 511 -64.42 -21.75 6.32
N MET A 512 -64.06 -21.85 7.61
CA MET A 512 -64.72 -22.74 8.56
C MET A 512 -66.09 -22.23 9.07
N ALA A 513 -66.38 -20.94 8.93
CA ALA A 513 -67.65 -20.33 9.38
C ALA A 513 -68.83 -20.54 8.41
N HIS A 514 -68.62 -21.24 7.29
CA HIS A 514 -69.68 -21.69 6.38
C HIS A 514 -69.67 -23.22 6.22
N PRO A 515 -70.31 -23.98 7.12
CA PRO A 515 -70.46 -25.42 7.00
C PRO A 515 -71.62 -25.86 6.09
N GLU A 516 -72.28 -24.96 5.37
CA GLU A 516 -73.42 -25.32 4.51
C GLU A 516 -73.13 -24.97 3.05
N ARG A 517 -72.45 -25.88 2.35
CA ARG A 517 -72.53 -26.03 0.88
C ARG A 517 -71.82 -27.29 0.37
N LEU A 518 -72.01 -28.42 1.04
CA LEU A 518 -71.66 -29.75 0.51
C LEU A 518 -72.58 -30.83 1.13
N ARG A 519 -73.87 -30.80 0.78
CA ARG A 519 -74.82 -31.95 0.69
C ARG A 519 -76.24 -31.42 0.44
N ALA A 520 -76.88 -31.97 -0.61
CA ALA A 520 -78.24 -31.73 -1.13
C ALA A 520 -78.48 -30.39 -1.86
#